data_AF-A0A7J6VQA1-F1
#
_entry.id   AF-A0A7J6VQA1-F1
#
_cell.length_a   1.000
_cell.length_b   1.000
_cell.length_c   1.000
_cell.angle_alpha   90.00
_cell.angle_beta   90.00
_cell.angle_gamma   90.00
#
_symmetry.space_group_name_H-M   'P 1'
#
loop_
_entity.id
_entity.type
_entity.pdbx_description
1 polymer ?
#
loop_
_entity_poly.entity_id
_entity_poly.type
_entity_poly.pdbx_seq_one_letter_code
_entity_poly.pdbx_strand_id
1 'polypeptide(L)'
;MSLHSMRVSGYGLLREPRHKDYEELASSVMSVVDRLVHKTKEKIESATDVLKEILKPVVDVTEEITWPPTDPEALVLMEKELSQREQEGQLDEGFLAEVNAQLRQAKADGDKPGLEAMLQKVLQLYASRVLSKRSYAMKGSEVLKAEAFLETLIKAPEEEWNKLLLDGLTLGKGEVSPEDLYAVIKKRIERTLIRTEGGSYQQRVLTEYVRGIQSRTEEIVKVLLGKQQ
;
A
#
# COMPACT_ATOMS: atom_id res chain seq x y z
N MET A 1 -13.35 56.18 -28.21
CA MET A 1 -14.69 55.60 -28.44
C MET A 1 -14.50 54.19 -28.97
N SER A 2 -15.02 53.20 -28.21
CA SER A 2 -15.56 51.86 -28.55
C SER A 2 -15.18 51.15 -29.87
N LEU A 3 -15.09 49.83 -30.00
CA LEU A 3 -15.25 48.61 -29.16
C LEU A 3 -15.09 47.40 -30.14
N HIS A 4 -14.92 46.18 -29.60
CA HIS A 4 -15.11 44.83 -30.24
C HIS A 4 -13.99 44.33 -31.21
N SER A 5 -13.49 43.07 -31.21
CA SER A 5 -13.94 41.78 -30.62
C SER A 5 -12.83 40.69 -30.64
N MET A 6 -12.77 39.87 -29.56
CA MET A 6 -12.49 38.41 -29.39
C MET A 6 -11.37 37.62 -30.13
N ARG A 7 -10.50 36.92 -29.36
CA ARG A 7 -10.40 35.42 -29.12
C ARG A 7 -9.01 35.00 -28.56
N VAL A 8 -8.88 34.44 -27.32
CA VAL A 8 -8.85 33.02 -26.85
C VAL A 8 -7.46 32.33 -26.81
N SER A 9 -7.10 31.77 -25.62
CA SER A 9 -6.18 30.64 -25.25
C SER A 9 -4.71 30.63 -25.75
N GLY A 10 -3.68 30.11 -25.08
CA GLY A 10 -3.52 29.09 -24.01
C GLY A 10 -2.28 28.21 -24.35
N TYR A 11 -1.63 27.61 -23.33
CA TYR A 11 -0.49 26.63 -23.38
C TYR A 11 0.92 27.23 -23.67
N GLY A 12 2.01 26.98 -22.94
CA GLY A 12 2.43 25.87 -22.06
C GLY A 12 3.40 24.93 -22.78
N LEU A 13 4.68 24.82 -22.36
CA LEU A 13 5.66 23.73 -22.65
C LEU A 13 6.97 24.05 -21.89
N LEU A 14 7.14 23.53 -20.66
CA LEU A 14 7.71 22.22 -20.27
C LEU A 14 9.24 22.19 -20.23
N ARG A 15 9.73 22.13 -18.98
CA ARG A 15 11.10 21.96 -18.50
C ARG A 15 11.42 20.46 -18.59
N GLU A 16 12.40 20.08 -19.41
CA GLU A 16 13.04 18.76 -19.27
C GLU A 16 14.13 18.86 -18.21
N PRO A 17 14.15 17.93 -17.24
CA PRO A 17 15.04 16.78 -17.39
C PRO A 17 14.38 15.48 -16.87
N ARG A 18 14.29 14.45 -17.72
CA ARG A 18 13.68 13.14 -17.35
C ARG A 18 14.59 11.94 -17.64
N HIS A 19 15.89 12.13 -17.82
CA HIS A 19 16.80 11.02 -18.13
C HIS A 19 17.97 10.90 -17.15
N LYS A 20 18.52 12.03 -16.70
CA LYS A 20 19.64 12.04 -15.75
C LYS A 20 19.25 11.50 -14.36
N ASP A 21 18.05 11.83 -13.89
CA ASP A 21 17.57 11.40 -12.58
C ASP A 21 17.35 9.87 -12.51
N TYR A 22 17.13 9.21 -13.66
CA TYR A 22 16.89 7.77 -13.75
C TYR A 22 18.18 6.94 -13.79
N GLU A 23 19.20 7.40 -14.50
CA GLU A 23 20.54 6.81 -14.44
C GLU A 23 21.17 6.98 -13.06
N GLU A 24 20.96 8.12 -12.41
CA GLU A 24 21.42 8.37 -11.05
C GLU A 24 20.69 7.48 -10.03
N LEU A 25 19.38 7.22 -10.22
CA LEU A 25 18.62 6.30 -9.37
C LEU A 25 19.06 4.85 -9.55
N ALA A 26 19.18 4.37 -10.79
CA ALA A 26 19.69 3.03 -11.08
C ALA A 26 21.12 2.85 -10.54
N SER A 27 21.97 3.87 -10.68
CA SER A 27 23.33 3.90 -10.10
C SER A 27 23.32 3.97 -8.57
N SER A 28 22.33 4.64 -7.96
CA SER A 28 22.16 4.70 -6.51
C SER A 28 21.71 3.34 -5.97
N VAL A 29 20.76 2.67 -6.63
CA VAL A 29 20.33 1.30 -6.32
C VAL A 29 21.51 0.34 -6.50
N MET A 30 22.24 0.43 -7.61
CA MET A 30 23.40 -0.43 -7.89
C MET A 30 24.59 -0.17 -6.97
N SER A 31 24.84 1.07 -6.54
CA SER A 31 25.93 1.36 -5.59
C SER A 31 25.61 0.94 -4.16
N VAL A 32 24.33 0.96 -3.77
CA VAL A 32 23.86 0.31 -2.54
C VAL A 32 24.01 -1.21 -2.66
N VAL A 33 23.67 -1.79 -3.82
CA VAL A 33 23.90 -3.22 -4.13
C VAL A 33 25.38 -3.59 -4.03
N ASP A 34 26.28 -2.83 -4.66
CA ASP A 34 27.72 -3.12 -4.70
C ASP A 34 28.39 -2.99 -3.33
N ARG A 35 28.01 -2.01 -2.52
CA ARG A 35 28.54 -1.87 -1.15
C ARG A 35 28.10 -3.00 -0.21
N LEU A 36 27.03 -3.72 -0.54
CA LEU A 36 26.47 -4.82 0.27
C LEU A 36 27.00 -6.20 -0.15
N VAL A 37 27.47 -6.37 -1.41
CA VAL A 37 27.97 -7.64 -1.98
C VAL A 37 29.28 -8.14 -1.33
N HIS A 38 29.90 -7.38 -0.42
CA HIS A 38 31.16 -7.75 0.23
C HIS A 38 31.09 -8.02 1.74
N LYS A 39 29.97 -8.53 2.27
CA LYS A 39 29.97 -9.18 3.60
C LYS A 39 29.68 -10.69 3.55
N THR A 40 30.71 -11.41 3.93
CA THR A 40 31.04 -12.84 3.98
C THR A 40 29.92 -13.82 4.38
N LYS A 41 29.60 -14.74 3.46
CA LYS A 41 29.68 -16.22 3.54
C LYS A 41 29.32 -16.94 4.86
N GLU A 42 28.03 -16.91 5.21
CA GLU A 42 27.15 -18.03 5.62
C GLU A 42 25.73 -17.51 5.36
N LYS A 43 25.09 -17.83 4.22
CA LYS A 43 24.02 -16.98 3.65
C LYS A 43 22.67 -17.13 4.38
N ILE A 44 22.53 -16.48 5.53
CA ILE A 44 21.26 -15.90 5.95
C ILE A 44 21.02 -14.73 4.98
N GLU A 45 19.96 -14.80 4.17
CA GLU A 45 19.57 -13.66 3.32
C GLU A 45 19.28 -12.45 4.21
N SER A 46 19.84 -11.28 3.86
CA SER A 46 19.53 -10.07 4.60
C SER A 46 18.09 -9.62 4.30
N ALA A 47 17.50 -8.82 5.19
CA ALA A 47 16.20 -8.18 4.93
C ALA A 47 16.18 -7.43 3.59
N THR A 48 17.32 -6.83 3.21
CA THR A 48 17.49 -6.14 1.94
C THR A 48 17.47 -7.09 0.75
N ASP A 49 18.06 -8.28 0.86
CA ASP A 49 18.04 -9.28 -0.23
C ASP A 49 16.63 -9.84 -0.42
N VAL A 50 15.93 -10.10 0.68
CA VAL A 50 14.51 -10.50 0.66
C VAL A 50 13.65 -9.43 0.00
N LEU A 51 13.85 -8.15 0.35
CA LEU A 51 13.11 -7.04 -0.25
C LEU A 51 13.36 -6.91 -1.76
N LYS A 52 14.61 -7.09 -2.22
CA LYS A 52 14.95 -7.02 -3.65
C LYS A 52 14.20 -8.06 -4.46
N GLU A 53 14.17 -9.30 -3.99
CA GLU A 53 13.48 -10.37 -4.69
C GLU A 53 11.96 -10.16 -4.70
N ILE A 54 11.38 -9.62 -3.62
CA ILE A 54 9.97 -9.21 -3.59
C ILE A 54 9.68 -8.12 -4.64
N LEU A 55 10.58 -7.15 -4.81
CA LEU A 55 10.38 -6.02 -5.74
C LEU A 55 10.75 -6.35 -7.19
N LYS A 56 11.51 -7.41 -7.43
CA LYS A 56 12.01 -7.80 -8.76
C LYS A 56 10.93 -7.84 -9.84
N PRO A 57 9.72 -8.41 -9.63
CA PRO A 57 8.69 -8.46 -10.66
C PRO A 57 8.24 -7.08 -11.17
N VAL A 58 8.35 -6.04 -10.35
CA VAL A 58 7.95 -4.67 -10.70
C VAL A 58 9.09 -3.87 -11.31
N VAL A 59 10.34 -4.23 -11.00
CA VAL A 59 11.54 -3.51 -11.47
C VAL A 59 12.05 -4.08 -12.81
N ASP A 60 11.79 -5.35 -13.10
CA ASP A 60 12.30 -6.08 -14.28
C ASP A 60 11.40 -5.95 -15.54
N VAL A 61 10.41 -5.05 -15.51
CA VAL A 61 9.57 -4.78 -16.68
C VAL A 61 10.38 -3.93 -17.66
N THR A 62 10.61 -4.44 -18.87
CA THR A 62 11.43 -3.79 -19.92
C THR A 62 10.82 -2.50 -20.48
N GLU A 63 9.58 -2.18 -20.10
CA GLU A 63 8.89 -0.94 -20.44
C GLU A 63 8.92 0.06 -19.28
N GLU A 64 8.62 1.32 -19.57
CA GLU A 64 8.65 2.45 -18.63
C GLU A 64 7.88 2.11 -17.33
N ILE A 65 8.60 2.04 -16.20
CA ILE A 65 7.99 1.63 -14.93
C ILE A 65 6.93 2.66 -14.52
N THR A 66 5.66 2.23 -14.47
CA THR A 66 4.54 3.06 -14.02
C THR A 66 4.46 3.06 -12.49
N TRP A 67 4.36 4.25 -11.89
CA TRP A 67 4.30 4.44 -10.45
C TRP A 67 2.96 5.08 -10.03
N PRO A 68 2.21 4.48 -9.08
CA PRO A 68 2.50 3.25 -8.33
C PRO A 68 2.43 1.98 -9.20
N PRO A 69 2.99 0.84 -8.75
CA PRO A 69 2.90 -0.43 -9.47
C PRO A 69 1.44 -0.88 -9.58
N THR A 70 0.93 -0.89 -10.81
CA THR A 70 -0.46 -1.28 -11.12
C THR A 70 -0.56 -2.50 -12.02
N ASP A 71 0.57 -3.01 -12.52
CA ASP A 71 0.58 -4.21 -13.36
C ASP A 71 0.06 -5.43 -12.57
N PRO A 72 -1.09 -6.01 -12.95
CA PRO A 72 -1.67 -7.12 -12.21
C PRO A 72 -0.77 -8.36 -12.17
N GLU A 73 -0.02 -8.63 -13.24
CA GLU A 73 0.86 -9.81 -13.31
C GLU A 73 2.05 -9.66 -12.34
N ALA A 74 2.72 -8.51 -12.35
CA ALA A 74 3.78 -8.20 -11.40
C ALA A 74 3.28 -8.26 -9.94
N LEU A 75 2.09 -7.72 -9.64
CA LEU A 75 1.53 -7.76 -8.29
C LEU A 75 1.22 -9.19 -7.81
N VAL A 76 0.69 -10.05 -8.68
CA VAL A 76 0.48 -11.48 -8.36
C VAL A 76 1.81 -12.18 -8.06
N LEU A 77 2.87 -11.86 -8.81
CA LEU A 77 4.20 -12.39 -8.56
C LEU A 77 4.78 -11.87 -7.23
N MET A 78 4.60 -10.59 -6.91
CA MET A 78 4.99 -10.02 -5.60
C MET A 78 4.26 -10.70 -4.44
N GLU A 79 2.95 -10.91 -4.56
CA GLU A 79 2.15 -11.59 -3.54
C GLU A 79 2.61 -13.04 -3.33
N LYS A 80 2.92 -13.74 -4.42
CA LYS A 80 3.47 -15.10 -4.37
C LYS A 80 4.82 -15.12 -3.66
N GLU A 81 5.70 -14.18 -3.99
CA GLU A 81 7.02 -14.05 -3.36
C GLU A 81 6.88 -13.77 -1.86
N LEU A 82 6.07 -12.76 -1.48
CA LEU A 82 5.77 -12.47 -0.08
C LEU A 82 5.22 -13.68 0.67
N SER A 83 4.34 -14.46 0.02
CA SER A 83 3.78 -15.67 0.59
C SER A 83 4.82 -16.73 0.88
N GLN A 84 5.80 -16.90 -0.01
CA GLN A 84 6.91 -17.81 0.17
C GLN A 84 7.83 -17.35 1.31
N ARG A 85 8.27 -16.08 1.29
CA ARG A 85 9.14 -15.50 2.33
C ARG A 85 8.54 -15.57 3.73
N GLU A 86 7.21 -15.41 3.82
CA GLU A 86 6.51 -15.57 5.08
C GLU A 86 6.57 -17.01 5.62
N GLN A 87 6.43 -18.01 4.75
CA GLN A 87 6.52 -19.43 5.14
C GLN A 87 7.95 -19.79 5.59
N GLU A 88 8.94 -19.17 4.99
CA GLU A 88 10.36 -19.31 5.33
C GLU A 88 10.75 -18.52 6.60
N GLY A 89 9.83 -17.75 7.18
CA GLY A 89 10.06 -16.95 8.39
C GLY A 89 10.91 -15.70 8.17
N GLN A 90 11.08 -15.27 6.91
CA GLN A 90 11.95 -14.15 6.53
C GLN A 90 11.26 -12.77 6.60
N LEU A 91 9.94 -12.73 6.79
CA LEU A 91 9.18 -11.49 7.00
C LEU A 91 9.05 -11.15 8.49
N ASP A 92 10.17 -11.18 9.20
CA ASP A 92 10.24 -10.94 10.63
C ASP A 92 10.26 -9.44 10.99
N GLU A 93 10.38 -9.12 12.29
CA GLU A 93 10.50 -7.74 12.76
C GLU A 93 11.74 -7.02 12.20
N GLY A 94 12.82 -7.73 11.91
CA GLY A 94 14.02 -7.16 11.29
C GLY A 94 13.74 -6.71 9.85
N PHE A 95 13.06 -7.54 9.07
CA PHE A 95 12.59 -7.19 7.74
C PHE A 95 11.65 -5.98 7.76
N LEU A 96 10.63 -5.99 8.62
CA LEU A 96 9.69 -4.89 8.72
C LEU A 96 10.37 -3.59 9.17
N ALA A 97 11.34 -3.66 10.09
CA ALA A 97 12.13 -2.51 10.52
C ALA A 97 12.91 -1.89 9.35
N GLU A 98 13.53 -2.73 8.53
CA GLU A 98 14.32 -2.31 7.36
C GLU A 98 13.44 -1.64 6.32
N VAL A 99 12.33 -2.27 5.90
CA VAL A 99 11.38 -1.69 4.93
C VAL A 99 10.83 -0.36 5.43
N ASN A 100 10.48 -0.27 6.71
CA ASN A 100 10.02 0.98 7.31
C ASN A 100 11.10 2.07 7.38
N ALA A 101 12.36 1.69 7.63
CA ALA A 101 13.48 2.63 7.62
C ALA A 101 13.72 3.21 6.23
N GLN A 102 13.76 2.36 5.21
CA GLN A 102 13.88 2.79 3.82
C GLN A 102 12.70 3.65 3.37
N LEU A 103 11.47 3.31 3.81
CA LEU A 103 10.29 4.10 3.50
C LEU A 103 10.36 5.52 4.10
N ARG A 104 10.81 5.64 5.34
CA ARG A 104 11.02 6.95 5.98
C ARG A 104 12.10 7.76 5.27
N GLN A 105 13.18 7.11 4.85
CA GLN A 105 14.25 7.76 4.11
C GLN A 105 13.76 8.25 2.73
N ALA A 106 13.05 7.41 1.97
CA ALA A 106 12.48 7.79 0.68
C ALA A 106 11.53 9.00 0.80
N LYS A 107 10.71 9.05 1.86
CA LYS A 107 9.83 10.19 2.17
C LYS A 107 10.60 11.46 2.52
N ALA A 108 11.69 11.34 3.28
CA ALA A 108 12.50 12.48 3.70
C ALA A 108 13.32 13.08 2.55
N ASP A 109 13.81 12.22 1.66
CA ASP A 109 14.62 12.62 0.51
C ASP A 109 13.77 13.32 -0.57
N GLY A 110 12.46 13.07 -0.65
CA GLY A 110 11.50 13.76 -1.52
C GLY A 110 11.67 13.52 -3.04
N ASP A 111 12.84 13.07 -3.47
CA ASP A 111 13.25 12.87 -4.86
C ASP A 111 12.99 11.44 -5.38
N LYS A 112 12.44 10.54 -4.56
CA LYS A 112 12.25 9.12 -4.90
C LYS A 112 10.79 8.62 -4.70
N PRO A 113 9.79 9.25 -5.34
CA PRO A 113 8.39 8.87 -5.19
C PRO A 113 8.09 7.43 -5.64
N GLY A 114 8.83 6.90 -6.62
CA GLY A 114 8.67 5.51 -7.07
C GLY A 114 9.08 4.47 -6.00
N LEU A 115 10.20 4.72 -5.30
CA LEU A 115 10.65 3.84 -4.22
C LEU A 115 9.69 3.88 -3.03
N GLU A 116 9.19 5.06 -2.69
CA GLU A 116 8.16 5.20 -1.66
C GLU A 116 6.93 4.33 -1.99
N ALA A 117 6.40 4.44 -3.21
CA ALA A 117 5.23 3.67 -3.64
C ALA A 117 5.46 2.16 -3.58
N MET A 118 6.65 1.68 -3.99
CA MET A 118 7.01 0.27 -3.90
C MET A 118 7.04 -0.25 -2.47
N LEU A 119 7.73 0.48 -1.57
CA LEU A 119 7.85 0.08 -0.18
C LEU A 119 6.49 0.11 0.53
N GLN A 120 5.64 1.08 0.19
CA GLN A 120 4.24 1.10 0.65
C GLN A 120 3.48 -0.12 0.16
N LYS A 121 3.58 -0.47 -1.12
CA LYS A 121 2.89 -1.64 -1.69
C LYS A 121 3.33 -2.93 -1.01
N VAL A 122 4.62 -3.12 -0.73
CA VAL A 122 5.13 -4.28 0.02
C VAL A 122 4.47 -4.37 1.41
N LEU A 123 4.42 -3.27 2.17
CA LEU A 123 3.80 -3.24 3.49
C LEU A 123 2.28 -3.48 3.44
N GLN A 124 1.60 -2.98 2.41
CA GLN A 124 0.17 -3.20 2.19
C GLN A 124 -0.14 -4.67 1.89
N LEU A 125 0.61 -5.29 0.98
CA LEU A 125 0.45 -6.72 0.65
C LEU A 125 0.72 -7.60 1.87
N TYR A 126 1.78 -7.30 2.63
CA TYR A 126 2.06 -7.95 3.91
C TYR A 126 0.87 -7.81 4.89
N ALA A 127 0.36 -6.60 5.07
CA ALA A 127 -0.73 -6.35 6.01
C ALA A 127 -2.03 -7.04 5.61
N SER A 128 -2.42 -6.93 4.34
CA SER A 128 -3.58 -7.62 3.76
C SER A 128 -3.52 -9.11 4.04
N ARG A 129 -2.37 -9.73 3.75
CA ARG A 129 -2.14 -11.16 3.96
C ARG A 129 -2.26 -11.56 5.43
N VAL A 130 -1.55 -10.88 6.33
CA VAL A 130 -1.55 -11.22 7.76
C VAL A 130 -2.93 -11.04 8.38
N LEU A 131 -3.64 -9.95 8.04
CA LEU A 131 -4.99 -9.69 8.53
C LEU A 131 -6.03 -10.67 7.98
N SER A 132 -5.85 -11.15 6.74
CA SER A 132 -6.76 -12.09 6.08
C SER A 132 -6.70 -13.52 6.62
N LYS A 133 -5.65 -13.87 7.39
CA LYS A 133 -5.50 -15.20 8.01
C LYS A 133 -6.61 -15.56 8.99
N ARG A 134 -7.32 -14.57 9.53
CA ARG A 134 -8.37 -14.78 10.53
C ARG A 134 -9.64 -14.10 10.09
N SER A 135 -10.70 -14.90 9.99
CA SER A 135 -12.05 -14.40 9.77
C SER A 135 -12.78 -14.20 11.09
N TYR A 136 -13.56 -13.13 11.13
CA TYR A 136 -14.46 -12.69 12.19
C TYR A 136 -15.88 -12.44 11.64
N ALA A 137 -16.08 -12.66 10.35
CA ALA A 137 -17.35 -12.53 9.65
C ALA A 137 -18.43 -13.50 10.14
N MET A 138 -18.09 -14.54 10.90
CA MET A 138 -19.06 -15.52 11.40
C MET A 138 -19.17 -15.49 12.92
N LYS A 139 -20.41 -15.48 13.42
CA LYS A 139 -20.74 -15.71 14.83
C LYS A 139 -21.75 -16.85 14.91
N GLY A 140 -21.24 -18.07 15.15
CA GLY A 140 -22.06 -19.28 15.02
C GLY A 140 -22.42 -19.50 13.55
N SER A 141 -23.72 -19.55 13.23
CA SER A 141 -24.24 -19.65 11.86
C SER A 141 -24.57 -18.30 11.22
N GLU A 142 -24.43 -17.19 11.96
CA GLU A 142 -24.78 -15.86 11.48
C GLU A 142 -23.58 -15.16 10.84
N VAL A 143 -23.79 -14.57 9.65
CA VAL A 143 -22.79 -13.72 8.99
C VAL A 143 -22.93 -12.29 9.48
N LEU A 144 -21.89 -11.80 10.15
CA LEU A 144 -21.76 -10.41 10.57
C LEU A 144 -21.39 -9.55 9.35
N LYS A 145 -22.39 -8.96 8.70
CA LYS A 145 -22.24 -8.21 7.43
C LYS A 145 -21.11 -7.18 7.44
N ALA A 146 -21.01 -6.37 8.49
CA ALA A 146 -19.96 -5.35 8.60
C ALA A 146 -18.55 -5.96 8.72
N GLU A 147 -18.37 -7.07 9.45
CA GLU A 147 -17.08 -7.78 9.52
C GLU A 147 -16.75 -8.45 8.19
N ALA A 148 -17.74 -9.06 7.51
CA ALA A 148 -17.56 -9.63 6.18
C ALA A 148 -17.15 -8.57 5.15
N PHE A 149 -17.75 -7.37 5.23
CA PHE A 149 -17.39 -6.26 4.38
C PHE A 149 -15.98 -5.74 4.66
N LEU A 150 -15.60 -5.58 5.93
CA LEU A 150 -14.23 -5.22 6.30
C LEU A 150 -13.22 -6.26 5.81
N GLU A 151 -13.53 -7.56 5.89
CA GLU A 151 -12.66 -8.61 5.33
C GLU A 151 -12.53 -8.54 3.82
N THR A 152 -13.59 -8.13 3.12
CA THR A 152 -13.55 -7.90 1.67
C THR A 152 -12.60 -6.74 1.35
N LEU A 153 -12.68 -5.63 2.08
CA LEU A 153 -11.78 -4.49 1.93
C LEU A 153 -10.32 -4.86 2.25
N ILE A 154 -10.08 -5.64 3.31
CA ILE A 154 -8.73 -6.08 3.68
C ILE A 154 -8.09 -6.90 2.57
N LYS A 155 -8.85 -7.79 1.92
CA LYS A 155 -8.37 -8.69 0.86
C LYS A 155 -8.25 -8.02 -0.51
N ALA A 156 -8.96 -6.91 -0.72
CA ALA A 156 -8.96 -6.22 -1.99
C ALA A 156 -7.70 -5.34 -2.17
N PRO A 157 -7.22 -5.17 -3.42
CA PRO A 157 -6.25 -4.14 -3.74
C PRO A 157 -6.76 -2.74 -3.33
N GLU A 158 -5.84 -1.85 -2.91
CA GLU A 158 -6.20 -0.50 -2.49
C GLU A 158 -6.96 0.26 -3.58
N GLU A 159 -6.59 0.03 -4.84
CA GLU A 159 -7.18 0.67 -6.01
C GLU A 159 -8.68 0.39 -6.14
N GLU A 160 -9.13 -0.75 -5.59
CA GLU A 160 -10.54 -1.16 -5.60
C GLU A 160 -11.33 -0.63 -4.40
N TRP A 161 -10.68 -0.13 -3.36
CA TRP A 161 -11.36 0.31 -2.13
C TRP A 161 -12.43 1.34 -2.39
N ASN A 162 -12.18 2.31 -3.28
CA ASN A 162 -13.16 3.35 -3.58
C ASN A 162 -14.46 2.76 -4.14
N LYS A 163 -14.34 1.83 -5.08
CA LYS A 163 -15.49 1.15 -5.67
C LYS A 163 -16.20 0.30 -4.63
N LEU A 164 -15.46 -0.51 -3.88
CA LEU A 164 -16.03 -1.38 -2.85
C LEU A 164 -16.73 -0.59 -1.74
N LEU A 165 -16.17 0.55 -1.32
CA LEU A 165 -16.76 1.44 -0.33
C LEU A 165 -18.04 2.10 -0.86
N LEU A 166 -18.04 2.56 -2.12
CA LEU A 166 -19.26 3.09 -2.73
C LEU A 166 -20.36 2.02 -2.83
N ASP A 167 -20.01 0.81 -3.29
CA ASP A 167 -21.00 -0.26 -3.51
C ASP A 167 -21.48 -0.91 -2.19
N GLY A 168 -20.62 -0.96 -1.17
CA GLY A 168 -20.88 -1.65 0.09
C GLY A 168 -21.49 -0.79 1.20
N LEU A 169 -21.30 0.53 1.16
CA LEU A 169 -21.89 1.45 2.13
C LEU A 169 -23.34 1.81 1.77
N THR A 170 -24.17 1.99 2.80
CA THR A 170 -25.59 2.39 2.63
C THR A 170 -25.76 3.71 1.86
N LEU A 171 -24.78 4.63 1.95
CA LEU A 171 -24.77 5.89 1.20
C LEU A 171 -24.65 5.70 -0.32
N GLY A 172 -24.13 4.57 -0.80
CA GLY A 172 -23.94 4.27 -2.21
C GLY A 172 -24.73 3.06 -2.74
N LYS A 173 -25.72 2.58 -1.98
CA LYS A 173 -26.66 1.44 -2.22
C LYS A 173 -26.29 0.10 -1.58
N GLY A 174 -25.25 0.05 -0.76
CA GLY A 174 -24.88 -1.15 -0.01
C GLY A 174 -25.70 -1.37 1.26
N GLU A 175 -25.32 -2.38 2.04
CA GLU A 175 -26.05 -2.82 3.23
C GLU A 175 -25.38 -2.44 4.56
N VAL A 176 -24.15 -1.92 4.52
CA VAL A 176 -23.37 -1.62 5.73
C VAL A 176 -23.37 -0.11 6.00
N SER A 177 -23.78 0.30 7.19
CA SER A 177 -23.69 1.71 7.58
C SER A 177 -22.23 2.13 7.82
N PRO A 178 -21.85 3.40 7.58
CA PRO A 178 -20.53 3.90 7.95
C PRO A 178 -20.21 3.66 9.43
N GLU A 179 -21.18 3.84 10.32
CA GLU A 179 -21.04 3.65 11.76
C GLU A 179 -20.72 2.19 12.13
N ASP A 180 -21.40 1.23 11.49
CA ASP A 180 -21.12 -0.20 11.68
C ASP A 180 -19.72 -0.55 11.18
N LEU A 181 -19.31 -0.01 10.03
CA LEU A 181 -17.96 -0.21 9.49
C LEU A 181 -16.90 0.37 10.45
N TYR A 182 -17.08 1.59 10.95
CA TYR A 182 -16.17 2.19 11.94
C TYR A 182 -16.08 1.36 13.23
N ALA A 183 -17.21 0.81 13.70
CA ALA A 183 -17.22 -0.03 14.88
C ALA A 183 -16.41 -1.33 14.70
N VAL A 184 -16.50 -1.99 13.54
CA VAL A 184 -15.71 -3.21 13.26
C VAL A 184 -14.24 -2.90 12.98
N ILE A 185 -13.93 -1.76 12.33
CA ILE A 185 -12.55 -1.27 12.15
C ILE A 185 -11.89 -1.05 13.51
N LYS A 186 -12.57 -0.35 14.43
CA LYS A 186 -12.07 -0.12 15.80
C LYS A 186 -11.78 -1.44 16.51
N LYS A 187 -12.73 -2.39 16.47
CA LYS A 187 -12.54 -3.73 17.04
C LYS A 187 -11.37 -4.47 16.39
N ARG A 188 -11.17 -4.36 15.08
CA ARG A 188 -10.04 -4.98 14.37
C ARG A 188 -8.71 -4.39 14.87
N ILE A 189 -8.62 -3.06 15.02
CA ILE A 189 -7.43 -2.40 15.59
C ILE A 189 -7.15 -2.89 17.01
N GLU A 190 -8.15 -2.88 17.89
CA GLU A 190 -8.01 -3.36 19.28
C GLU A 190 -7.50 -4.81 19.35
N ARG A 191 -8.07 -5.70 18.51
CA ARG A 191 -7.62 -7.09 18.41
C ARG A 191 -6.18 -7.21 17.92
N THR A 192 -5.77 -6.39 16.95
CA THR A 192 -4.39 -6.34 16.48
C THR A 192 -3.46 -5.92 17.62
N LEU A 193 -3.79 -4.85 18.35
CA LEU A 193 -2.98 -4.35 19.46
C LEU A 193 -2.74 -5.38 20.57
N ILE A 194 -3.75 -6.18 20.91
CA ILE A 194 -3.65 -7.21 21.96
C ILE A 194 -2.83 -8.43 21.50
N ARG A 195 -2.74 -8.67 20.19
CA ARG A 195 -2.19 -9.91 19.61
C ARG A 195 -0.78 -9.79 19.08
N THR A 196 -0.28 -8.57 18.94
CA THR A 196 1.09 -8.28 18.52
C THR A 196 1.88 -7.72 19.69
N GLU A 197 3.20 -7.80 19.61
CA GLU A 197 4.07 -7.15 20.58
C GLU A 197 3.88 -5.63 20.55
N GLY A 198 3.81 -5.02 21.73
CA GLY A 198 3.59 -3.58 21.88
C GLY A 198 4.72 -2.78 21.25
N GLY A 199 4.40 -1.87 20.32
CA GLY A 199 5.37 -1.01 19.67
C GLY A 199 6.16 -1.64 18.52
N SER A 200 5.92 -2.92 18.21
CA SER A 200 6.56 -3.64 17.11
C SER A 200 6.21 -3.05 15.74
N TYR A 201 7.04 -3.30 14.73
CA TYR A 201 6.75 -2.85 13.37
C TYR A 201 5.54 -3.59 12.80
N GLN A 202 5.38 -4.89 13.09
CA GLN A 202 4.17 -5.62 12.72
C GLN A 202 2.92 -4.94 13.29
N GLN A 203 2.90 -4.59 14.58
CA GLN A 203 1.76 -3.91 15.18
C GLN A 203 1.42 -2.60 14.46
N ARG A 204 2.44 -1.80 14.15
CA ARG A 204 2.28 -0.51 13.46
C ARG A 204 1.73 -0.68 12.06
N VAL A 205 2.36 -1.52 11.23
CA VAL A 205 1.99 -1.75 9.83
C VAL A 205 0.54 -2.26 9.72
N LEU A 206 0.16 -3.24 10.54
CA LEU A 206 -1.20 -3.78 10.52
C LEU A 206 -2.24 -2.73 10.98
N THR A 207 -1.89 -1.92 11.98
CA THR A 207 -2.79 -0.87 12.48
C THR A 207 -2.95 0.26 11.48
N GLU A 208 -1.85 0.69 10.84
CA GLU A 208 -1.86 1.72 9.80
C GLU A 208 -2.66 1.30 8.58
N TYR A 209 -2.54 0.05 8.15
CA TYR A 209 -3.33 -0.48 7.03
C TYR A 209 -4.84 -0.39 7.31
N VAL A 210 -5.29 -0.85 8.49
CA VAL A 210 -6.71 -0.78 8.88
C VAL A 210 -7.18 0.67 9.06
N ARG A 211 -6.32 1.57 9.55
CA ARG A 211 -6.59 3.02 9.59
C ARG A 211 -6.66 3.65 8.20
N GLY A 212 -5.91 3.14 7.23
CA GLY A 212 -6.02 3.54 5.82
C GLY A 212 -7.41 3.30 5.26
N ILE A 213 -7.98 2.11 5.51
CA ILE A 213 -9.37 1.79 5.16
C ILE A 213 -10.35 2.77 5.83
N GLN A 214 -10.13 3.08 7.12
CA GLN A 214 -10.94 4.05 7.84
C GLN A 214 -10.87 5.44 7.20
N SER A 215 -9.67 5.96 6.95
CA SER A 215 -9.45 7.27 6.32
C SER A 215 -10.15 7.35 4.98
N ARG A 216 -10.04 6.31 4.16
CA ARG A 216 -10.71 6.25 2.85
C ARG A 216 -12.22 6.24 2.96
N THR A 217 -12.76 5.51 3.94
CA THR A 217 -14.18 5.50 4.26
C THR A 217 -14.66 6.91 4.63
N GLU A 218 -13.93 7.61 5.51
CA GLU A 218 -14.26 8.97 5.94
C GLU A 218 -14.22 9.97 4.78
N GLU A 219 -13.25 9.86 3.88
CA GLU A 219 -13.18 10.67 2.65
C GLU A 219 -14.42 10.49 1.77
N ILE A 220 -14.82 9.24 1.50
CA ILE A 220 -15.98 8.94 0.65
C ILE A 220 -17.27 9.42 1.30
N VAL A 221 -17.45 9.17 2.60
CA VAL A 221 -18.62 9.64 3.35
C VAL A 221 -18.74 11.16 3.28
N LYS A 222 -17.64 11.90 3.49
CA LYS A 222 -17.61 13.36 3.35
C LYS A 222 -18.02 13.82 1.96
N VAL A 223 -17.50 13.19 0.90
CA VAL A 223 -17.84 13.53 -0.49
C VAL A 223 -19.31 13.25 -0.80
N LEU A 224 -19.87 12.13 -0.34
CA LEU A 224 -21.27 11.77 -0.59
C LEU A 224 -22.24 12.68 0.17
N LEU A 225 -21.95 13.00 1.44
CA LEU A 225 -22.76 13.93 2.24
C LEU A 225 -22.65 15.37 1.73
N GLY A 226 -21.48 15.79 1.26
CA GLY A 226 -21.26 17.10 0.65
C GLY A 226 -21.92 17.28 -0.73
N LYS A 227 -22.25 16.19 -1.43
CA LYS A 227 -23.04 16.19 -2.68
C LYS A 227 -24.55 16.22 -2.45
N GLN A 228 -25.02 16.07 -1.21
CA GLN A 228 -26.44 16.13 -0.84
C GLN A 228 -26.91 17.53 -0.39
N GLN A 229 -26.06 18.56 -0.51
CA GLN A 229 -26.41 19.97 -0.33
C GLN A 229 -26.46 20.69 -1.68
#